data_AF-I2GY06-F1
#
_entry.id   AF-I2GY06-F1
#
_cell.length_a   1.000
_cell.length_b   1.000
_cell.length_c   1.000
_cell.angle_alpha   90.00
_cell.angle_beta   90.00
_cell.angle_gamma   90.00
#
_symmetry.space_group_name_H-M   'P 1'
#
loop_
_entity.id
_entity.type
_entity.pdbx_description
1 polymer ?
#
loop_
_entity_poly.entity_id
_entity_poly.type
_entity_poly.pdbx_seq_one_letter_code
_entity_poly.pdbx_strand_id
1 'polypeptide(L)'
;MISAPLPENIPDDIKDEIERLYEDVPPLKYQYEILDKIGEGTFSTVYKAKDTRGVLIRRFESHFWETKEKYVALKKIYVTSSPQRIFNELNLLYMLSECTKVAPLCDAKRCKDQVIAVLPFYPHEEFRNFYRDLPIKGIKMYMWELLQALKFVHAKGIMHRDVKPTNFLFNPELGRGVLVDFGLAEMQPEYNDLKSLEDQGSYSVTERRHQEQFCPCLTDKQHSHTSNMPMLTIHNGKLIHLNNVSGVDLTKGYPKNETRRIKRANRAGTRGFRAPEVLMKCGAQTTKIDIWSVGVILLSFLGRRFPMFQSLDDTDSLLELCTIFGWKNLKECASLHGLGFEINGIPQIREHEFNGGLKGFVYKLLDAECKKGTFPEYSIAFETYKYLQQHFQEGGSIEPELPDVPESQAYQLQKYQQEVWTDHYWGFKLLDQCFEMNPHKRSSAAELLESTFFDELRNPVMSENDNEADMTEGESATFENETDEEEFW
;
A
#
# COMPACT_ATOMS: atom_id res chain seq x y z
N MET A 1 42.61 6.01 16.99
CA MET A 1 42.19 4.90 16.11
C MET A 1 41.55 5.53 14.89
N ILE A 2 42.14 5.30 13.73
CA ILE A 2 41.75 5.90 12.45
C ILE A 2 40.50 5.13 11.98
N SER A 3 39.45 5.84 11.57
CA SER A 3 38.29 5.27 10.88
C SER A 3 38.77 4.29 9.81
N ALA A 4 38.15 3.12 9.68
CA ALA A 4 38.44 2.24 8.55
C ALA A 4 38.26 3.04 7.24
N PRO A 5 39.17 2.87 6.25
CA PRO A 5 39.01 3.53 4.96
C PRO A 5 37.70 3.06 4.32
N LEU A 6 36.96 3.99 3.71
CA LEU A 6 35.73 3.70 3.00
C LEU A 6 36.01 2.66 1.87
N PRO A 7 35.06 1.76 1.57
CA PRO A 7 35.19 0.80 0.47
C PRO A 7 35.64 1.48 -0.84
N GLU A 8 36.62 0.89 -1.54
CA GLU A 8 37.23 1.47 -2.76
C GLU A 8 36.23 1.70 -3.90
N ASN A 9 35.09 1.00 -3.89
CA ASN A 9 34.08 1.03 -4.97
C ASN A 9 33.04 2.17 -4.84
N ILE A 10 33.17 3.07 -3.87
CA ILE A 10 32.19 4.16 -3.67
C ILE A 10 32.61 5.39 -4.50
N PRO A 11 31.70 6.00 -5.28
CA PRO A 11 31.93 7.27 -5.96
C PRO A 11 32.47 8.37 -5.02
N ASP A 12 33.43 9.17 -5.49
CA ASP A 12 34.11 10.16 -4.64
C ASP A 12 33.16 11.25 -4.10
N ASP A 13 32.10 11.59 -4.83
CA ASP A 13 31.04 12.50 -4.38
C ASP A 13 30.28 11.93 -3.17
N ILE A 14 30.03 10.62 -3.14
CA ILE A 14 29.40 9.96 -1.98
C ILE A 14 30.38 9.92 -0.79
N LYS A 15 31.68 9.72 -1.03
CA LYS A 15 32.70 9.80 0.04
C LYS A 15 32.71 11.19 0.67
N ASP A 16 32.71 12.24 -0.14
CA ASP A 16 32.63 13.64 0.32
C ASP A 16 31.35 13.90 1.13
N GLU A 17 30.20 13.38 0.68
CA GLU A 17 28.93 13.48 1.43
C GLU A 17 29.02 12.81 2.80
N ILE A 18 29.62 11.62 2.87
CA ILE A 18 29.81 10.85 4.11
C ILE A 18 30.75 11.61 5.06
N GLU A 19 31.85 12.16 4.56
CA GLU A 19 32.77 12.97 5.38
C GLU A 19 32.07 14.20 5.97
N ARG A 20 31.33 14.94 5.15
CA ARG A 20 30.52 16.08 5.63
C ARG A 20 29.48 15.65 6.67
N LEU A 21 28.85 14.49 6.50
CA LEU A 21 27.91 13.97 7.50
C LEU A 21 28.59 13.68 8.85
N TYR A 22 29.82 13.17 8.83
CA TYR A 22 30.61 12.99 10.05
C TYR A 22 31.01 14.33 10.69
N GLU A 23 31.28 15.37 9.91
CA GLU A 23 31.57 16.71 10.42
C GLU A 23 30.31 17.38 11.02
N ASP A 24 29.18 17.26 10.33
CA ASP A 24 27.87 17.76 10.74
C ASP A 24 27.40 17.11 12.05
N VAL A 25 27.64 15.81 12.22
CA VAL A 25 27.22 15.02 13.38
C VAL A 25 28.40 14.17 13.90
N PRO A 26 29.37 14.79 14.62
CA PRO A 26 30.60 14.13 15.07
C PRO A 26 30.44 12.81 15.85
N PRO A 27 29.39 12.62 16.69
CA PRO A 27 29.19 11.34 17.37
C PRO A 27 29.03 10.14 16.45
N LEU A 28 28.62 10.32 15.19
CA LEU A 28 28.46 9.22 14.24
C LEU A 28 29.77 8.51 13.95
N LYS A 29 30.88 9.25 13.83
CA LYS A 29 32.20 8.72 13.46
C LYS A 29 32.74 7.67 14.43
N TYR A 30 32.29 7.72 15.68
CA TYR A 30 32.74 6.80 16.74
C TYR A 30 31.76 5.65 16.99
N GLN A 31 30.60 5.65 16.34
CA GLN A 31 29.52 4.68 16.58
C GLN A 31 29.18 3.88 15.32
N TYR A 32 29.32 4.48 14.15
CA TYR A 32 28.90 3.91 12.89
C TYR A 32 29.99 4.05 11.82
N GLU A 33 30.23 2.96 11.12
CA GLU A 33 31.02 2.93 9.89
C GLU A 33 30.03 3.01 8.72
N ILE A 34 29.96 4.17 8.05
CA ILE A 34 29.05 4.39 6.93
C ILE A 34 29.65 3.75 5.69
N LEU A 35 28.87 2.91 5.02
CA LEU A 35 29.31 2.07 3.91
C LEU A 35 28.83 2.59 2.57
N ASP A 36 27.62 3.12 2.48
CA ASP A 36 27.07 3.58 1.21
C ASP A 36 25.86 4.51 1.41
N LYS A 37 25.50 5.28 0.39
CA LYS A 37 24.24 6.02 0.28
C LYS A 37 23.23 5.15 -0.46
N ILE A 38 22.19 4.71 0.23
CA ILE A 38 21.21 3.74 -0.31
C ILE A 38 19.90 4.38 -0.76
N GLY A 39 19.66 5.65 -0.46
CA GLY A 39 18.45 6.32 -0.90
C GLY A 39 18.45 7.82 -0.68
N GLU A 40 17.76 8.53 -1.55
CA GLU A 40 17.53 9.96 -1.43
C GLU A 40 16.08 10.27 -1.78
N GLY A 41 15.41 11.05 -0.93
CA GLY A 41 14.03 11.46 -1.11
C GLY A 41 13.85 12.95 -0.85
N THR A 42 12.62 13.42 -0.96
CA THR A 42 12.28 14.85 -0.81
C THR A 42 12.63 15.43 0.57
N PHE A 43 12.66 14.59 1.60
CA PHE A 43 12.79 15.03 3.00
C PHE A 43 14.00 14.44 3.72
N SER A 44 14.74 13.53 3.09
CA SER A 44 15.85 12.83 3.74
C SER A 44 16.78 12.13 2.77
N THR A 45 17.99 11.87 3.24
CA THR A 45 18.94 10.91 2.64
C THR A 45 19.13 9.73 3.58
N VAL A 46 19.34 8.53 3.06
CA VAL A 46 19.53 7.31 3.83
C VAL A 46 20.87 6.67 3.47
N TYR A 47 21.65 6.32 4.50
CA TYR A 47 22.94 5.66 4.37
C TYR A 47 22.91 4.29 5.03
N LYS A 48 23.57 3.29 4.42
CA LYS A 48 23.84 1.99 5.04
C LYS A 48 25.09 2.11 5.89
N ALA A 49 25.05 1.61 7.12
CA ALA A 49 26.18 1.66 8.03
C ALA A 49 26.28 0.41 8.91
N LYS A 50 27.47 0.15 9.45
CA LYS A 50 27.72 -0.89 10.46
C LYS A 50 27.76 -0.27 11.85
N ASP A 51 26.99 -0.84 12.80
CA ASP A 51 27.10 -0.48 14.22
C ASP A 51 28.40 -1.07 14.78
N THR A 52 29.41 -0.21 14.98
CA THR A 52 30.74 -0.61 15.45
C THR A 52 30.74 -1.17 16.87
N ARG A 53 29.70 -0.86 17.66
CA ARG A 53 29.56 -1.33 19.05
C ARG A 53 28.64 -2.55 19.17
N GLY A 54 27.82 -2.83 18.16
CA GLY A 54 26.85 -3.93 18.12
C GLY A 54 25.73 -3.82 19.16
N VAL A 55 25.55 -2.66 19.80
CA VAL A 55 24.59 -2.46 20.89
C VAL A 55 23.16 -2.43 20.36
N LEU A 56 22.93 -1.75 19.22
CA LEU A 56 21.59 -1.65 18.65
C LEU A 56 21.12 -2.98 18.11
N ILE A 57 22.01 -3.72 17.44
CA ILE A 57 21.70 -5.03 16.89
C ILE A 57 21.24 -6.00 17.98
N ARG A 58 21.91 -6.02 19.14
CA ARG A 58 21.51 -6.85 20.29
C ARG A 58 20.19 -6.40 20.90
N ARG A 59 19.97 -5.09 21.03
CA ARG A 59 18.76 -4.55 21.66
C ARG A 59 17.50 -4.76 20.82
N PHE A 60 17.63 -4.70 19.49
CA PHE A 60 16.53 -4.79 18.54
C PHE A 60 16.60 -6.07 17.70
N GLU A 61 17.16 -7.15 18.26
CA GLU A 61 17.47 -8.39 17.52
C GLU A 61 16.29 -8.93 16.70
N SER A 62 15.07 -8.88 17.25
CA SER A 62 13.81 -9.30 16.60
C SER A 62 13.46 -8.53 15.33
N HIS A 63 14.05 -7.36 15.11
CA HIS A 63 13.84 -6.52 13.92
C HIS A 63 14.92 -6.73 12.87
N PHE A 64 15.97 -7.51 13.13
CA PHE A 64 16.95 -7.86 12.10
C PHE A 64 16.62 -9.23 11.53
N TRP A 65 16.46 -9.31 10.21
CA TRP A 65 16.32 -10.60 9.53
C TRP A 65 17.57 -11.46 9.73
N GLU A 66 17.38 -12.78 9.67
CA GLU A 66 18.45 -13.76 9.90
C GLU A 66 19.41 -13.80 8.71
N THR A 67 20.38 -12.90 8.72
CA THR A 67 21.45 -12.82 7.72
C THR A 67 22.82 -12.90 8.38
N LYS A 68 23.83 -13.29 7.60
CA LYS A 68 25.23 -13.39 8.08
C LYS A 68 25.74 -12.06 8.64
N GLU A 69 25.32 -10.95 8.03
CA GLU A 69 25.70 -9.61 8.43
C GLU A 69 24.47 -8.76 8.70
N LYS A 70 24.51 -7.97 9.78
CA LYS A 70 23.45 -7.06 10.21
C LYS A 70 23.97 -5.62 10.14
N TYR A 71 23.19 -4.74 9.54
CA TYR A 71 23.55 -3.33 9.28
C TYR A 71 22.46 -2.41 9.81
N VAL A 72 22.76 -1.13 9.98
CA VAL A 72 21.77 -0.09 10.31
C VAL A 72 21.60 0.87 9.12
N ALA A 73 20.43 1.48 9.04
CA ALA A 73 20.14 2.57 8.13
C ALA A 73 20.16 3.90 8.90
N LEU A 74 20.98 4.85 8.44
CA LEU A 74 21.07 6.20 8.98
C LEU A 74 20.27 7.13 8.07
N LYS A 75 19.10 7.58 8.53
CA LYS A 75 18.24 8.53 7.82
C LYS A 75 18.56 9.95 8.27
N LYS A 76 19.29 10.70 7.44
CA LYS A 76 19.53 12.14 7.59
C LYS A 76 18.29 12.90 7.15
N ILE A 77 17.55 13.48 8.09
CA ILE A 77 16.37 14.29 7.80
C ILE A 77 16.82 15.70 7.41
N TYR A 78 16.29 16.23 6.30
CA TYR A 78 16.65 17.55 5.80
C TYR A 78 16.20 18.66 6.73
N VAL A 79 17.05 19.68 6.87
CA VAL A 79 16.84 20.87 7.72
C VAL A 79 15.64 21.73 7.29
N THR A 80 15.15 21.54 6.06
CA THR A 80 13.92 22.18 5.55
C THR A 80 12.66 21.60 6.20
N SER A 81 12.75 20.46 6.88
CA SER A 81 11.65 19.88 7.64
C SER A 81 11.46 20.63 8.96
N SER A 82 10.21 20.98 9.28
CA SER A 82 9.92 21.68 10.54
C SER A 82 10.20 20.79 11.75
N PRO A 83 10.64 21.35 12.90
CA PRO A 83 10.89 20.56 14.11
C PRO A 83 9.69 19.71 14.55
N GLN A 84 8.46 20.23 14.37
CA GLN A 84 7.24 19.50 14.69
C GLN A 84 7.07 18.25 13.81
N ARG A 85 7.41 18.34 12.52
CA ARG A 85 7.33 17.21 11.60
C ARG A 85 8.37 16.15 11.92
N ILE A 86 9.61 16.57 12.21
CA ILE A 86 10.69 15.68 12.63
C ILE A 86 10.30 14.95 13.91
N PHE A 87 9.80 15.68 14.91
CA PHE A 87 9.34 15.10 16.16
C PHE A 87 8.20 14.10 15.93
N ASN A 88 7.20 14.44 15.12
CA ASN A 88 6.09 13.56 14.81
C ASN A 88 6.56 12.24 14.18
N GLU A 89 7.46 12.30 13.19
CA GLU A 89 8.01 11.11 12.54
C GLU A 89 8.76 10.22 13.53
N LEU A 90 9.67 10.78 14.32
CA LEU A 90 10.43 10.03 15.33
C LEU A 90 9.52 9.43 16.40
N ASN A 91 8.52 10.18 16.86
CA ASN A 91 7.56 9.73 17.85
C ASN A 91 6.69 8.58 17.32
N LEU A 92 6.25 8.65 16.06
CA LEU A 92 5.50 7.55 15.43
C LEU A 92 6.36 6.29 15.33
N LEU A 93 7.60 6.39 14.83
CA LEU A 93 8.52 5.26 14.75
C LEU A 93 8.83 4.64 16.13
N TYR A 94 8.91 5.47 17.18
CA TYR A 94 9.07 5.00 18.56
C TYR A 94 7.83 4.23 19.05
N MET A 95 6.64 4.80 18.87
CA MET A 95 5.36 4.16 19.27
C MET A 95 5.06 2.86 18.51
N LEU A 96 5.66 2.68 17.34
CA LEU A 96 5.44 1.53 16.46
C LEU A 96 6.51 0.44 16.61
N SER A 97 7.45 0.60 17.54
CA SER A 97 8.61 -0.28 17.70
C SER A 97 8.28 -1.73 18.12
N GLU A 98 7.06 -2.03 18.57
CA GLU A 98 6.67 -3.38 18.99
C GLU A 98 6.36 -4.33 17.81
N CYS A 99 6.18 -3.80 16.59
CA CYS A 99 5.82 -4.61 15.43
C CYS A 99 7.04 -4.87 14.54
N THR A 100 7.37 -6.14 14.29
CA THR A 100 8.49 -6.52 13.41
C THR A 100 8.24 -6.24 11.93
N LYS A 101 6.98 -5.96 11.55
CA LYS A 101 6.58 -5.56 10.18
C LYS A 101 6.63 -4.05 9.96
N VAL A 102 7.02 -3.28 10.99
CA VAL A 102 7.23 -1.84 10.91
C VAL A 102 8.65 -1.54 11.38
N ALA A 103 9.39 -0.68 10.67
CA ALA A 103 10.75 -0.37 11.09
C ALA A 103 10.73 0.44 12.41
N PRO A 104 11.42 0.00 13.47
CA PRO A 104 11.48 0.71 14.73
C PRO A 104 12.49 1.86 14.67
N LEU A 105 12.30 2.86 15.52
CA LEU A 105 13.37 3.82 15.83
C LEU A 105 14.36 3.18 16.83
N CYS A 106 15.57 2.84 16.38
CA CYS A 106 16.59 2.26 17.25
C CYS A 106 17.30 3.33 18.10
N ASP A 107 17.62 4.47 17.48
CA ASP A 107 18.33 5.60 18.09
C ASP A 107 18.05 6.88 17.29
N ALA A 108 18.30 8.05 17.89
CA ALA A 108 18.23 9.33 17.20
C ALA A 108 19.39 10.22 17.64
N LYS A 109 20.09 10.83 16.68
CA LYS A 109 21.18 11.78 16.92
C LYS A 109 20.78 13.15 16.43
N ARG A 110 21.10 14.17 17.21
CA ARG A 110 20.88 15.57 16.84
C ARG A 110 22.12 16.38 17.16
N CYS A 111 22.58 17.15 16.18
CA CYS A 111 23.55 18.21 16.36
C CYS A 111 23.02 19.46 15.67
N LYS A 112 22.74 20.53 16.44
CA LYS A 112 22.11 21.75 15.93
C LYS A 112 20.78 21.45 15.19
N ASP A 113 20.73 21.72 13.90
CA ASP A 113 19.64 21.50 12.95
C ASP A 113 19.71 20.14 12.23
N GLN A 114 20.83 19.43 12.34
CA GLN A 114 21.01 18.10 11.76
C GLN A 114 20.37 17.04 12.65
N VAL A 115 19.48 16.23 12.08
CA VAL A 115 18.79 15.13 12.77
C VAL A 115 18.96 13.84 11.98
N ILE A 116 19.45 12.80 12.66
CA ILE A 116 19.69 11.48 12.11
C ILE A 116 18.85 10.47 12.89
N ALA A 117 17.94 9.78 12.21
CA ALA A 117 17.26 8.61 12.76
C ALA A 117 18.06 7.35 12.41
N VAL A 118 18.23 6.45 13.38
CA VAL A 118 18.90 5.17 13.20
C VAL A 118 17.85 4.06 13.23
N LEU A 119 17.78 3.28 12.16
CA LEU A 119 16.83 2.18 11.99
C LEU A 119 17.60 0.89 11.63
N PRO A 120 17.00 -0.30 11.76
CA PRO A 120 17.57 -1.51 11.19
C PRO A 120 17.67 -1.38 9.66
N PHE A 121 18.76 -1.87 9.08
CA PHE A 121 18.82 -2.07 7.63
C PHE A 121 18.22 -3.42 7.28
N TYR A 122 17.25 -3.40 6.36
CA TYR A 122 16.59 -4.60 5.86
C TYR A 122 17.12 -4.90 4.45
N PRO A 123 17.74 -6.07 4.21
CA PRO A 123 18.22 -6.43 2.88
C PRO A 123 17.03 -6.74 1.97
N HIS A 124 16.70 -5.81 1.08
CA HIS A 124 15.50 -5.85 0.24
C HIS A 124 15.88 -5.70 -1.24
N GLU A 125 14.95 -6.06 -2.11
CA GLU A 125 15.07 -5.91 -3.56
C GLU A 125 14.26 -4.69 -4.01
N GLU A 126 14.71 -3.98 -5.05
CA GLU A 126 13.91 -2.91 -5.63
C GLU A 126 12.66 -3.49 -6.32
N PHE A 127 11.50 -2.88 -6.06
CA PHE A 127 10.22 -3.34 -6.63
C PHE A 127 10.28 -3.54 -8.15
N ARG A 128 10.99 -2.66 -8.87
CA ARG A 128 11.12 -2.71 -10.33
C ARG A 128 11.78 -3.99 -10.84
N ASN A 129 12.57 -4.67 -10.02
CA ASN A 129 13.33 -5.84 -10.40
C ASN A 129 12.50 -7.12 -10.31
N PHE A 130 11.45 -7.15 -9.50
CA PHE A 130 10.64 -8.36 -9.30
C PHE A 130 9.13 -8.21 -9.59
N TYR A 131 8.56 -6.99 -9.67
CA TYR A 131 7.10 -6.83 -9.79
C TYR A 131 6.48 -7.49 -11.03
N ARG A 132 7.26 -7.66 -12.10
CA ARG A 132 6.79 -8.32 -13.32
C ARG A 132 6.70 -9.82 -13.14
N ASP A 133 7.68 -10.42 -12.48
CA ASP A 133 7.92 -11.86 -12.50
C ASP A 133 7.74 -12.52 -11.12
N LEU A 134 7.14 -11.82 -10.15
CA LEU A 134 6.78 -12.39 -8.86
C LEU A 134 5.55 -13.31 -9.02
N PRO A 135 5.63 -14.60 -8.64
CA PRO A 135 4.49 -15.51 -8.74
C PRO A 135 3.36 -15.11 -7.81
N ILE A 136 2.14 -15.61 -8.06
CA ILE A 136 0.95 -15.30 -7.24
C ILE A 136 1.16 -15.61 -5.75
N LYS A 137 1.87 -16.69 -5.42
CA LYS A 137 2.26 -17.03 -4.04
C LYS A 137 3.19 -15.98 -3.42
N GLY A 138 4.12 -15.43 -4.20
CA GLY A 138 4.99 -14.33 -3.78
C GLY A 138 4.21 -13.03 -3.60
N ILE A 139 3.27 -12.73 -4.50
CA ILE A 139 2.34 -11.59 -4.37
C ILE A 139 1.49 -11.73 -3.10
N LYS A 140 0.97 -12.93 -2.82
CA LYS A 140 0.25 -13.26 -1.58
C LYS A 140 1.09 -12.94 -0.35
N MET A 141 2.34 -13.40 -0.31
CA MET A 141 3.25 -13.12 0.80
C MET A 141 3.57 -11.62 0.96
N TYR A 142 3.80 -10.91 -0.16
CA TYR A 142 4.00 -9.46 -0.13
C TYR A 142 2.79 -8.74 0.50
N MET A 143 1.57 -9.07 0.05
CA MET A 143 0.34 -8.45 0.55
C MET A 143 0.09 -8.80 2.02
N TRP A 144 0.38 -10.04 2.41
CA TRP A 144 0.27 -10.50 3.79
C TRP A 144 1.18 -9.72 4.74
N GLU A 145 2.45 -9.55 4.39
CA GLU A 145 3.43 -8.79 5.19
C GLU A 145 3.05 -7.30 5.28
N LEU A 146 2.59 -6.70 4.17
CA LEU A 146 2.17 -5.30 4.12
C LEU A 146 0.91 -5.06 4.96
N LEU A 147 -0.10 -5.90 4.82
CA LEU A 147 -1.36 -5.76 5.54
C LEU A 147 -1.19 -6.01 7.04
N GLN A 148 -0.28 -6.91 7.46
CA GLN A 148 0.06 -7.07 8.88
C GLN A 148 0.66 -5.78 9.48
N ALA A 149 1.57 -5.12 8.75
CA ALA A 149 2.11 -3.83 9.16
C ALA A 149 0.99 -2.78 9.30
N LEU A 150 0.13 -2.68 8.29
CA LEU A 150 -0.99 -1.72 8.29
C LEU A 150 -2.03 -2.03 9.36
N LYS A 151 -2.36 -3.29 9.62
CA LYS A 151 -3.27 -3.68 10.73
C LYS A 151 -2.77 -3.11 12.06
N PHE A 152 -1.48 -3.24 12.34
CA PHE A 152 -0.87 -2.72 13.57
C PHE A 152 -0.86 -1.18 13.63
N VAL A 153 -0.49 -0.53 12.52
CA VAL A 153 -0.46 0.95 12.40
C VAL A 153 -1.88 1.53 12.53
N HIS A 154 -2.84 0.96 11.82
CA HIS A 154 -4.23 1.40 11.79
C HIS A 154 -4.95 1.16 13.12
N ALA A 155 -4.61 0.10 13.86
CA ALA A 155 -5.13 -0.14 15.21
C ALA A 155 -4.78 0.97 16.22
N LYS A 156 -3.73 1.75 15.95
CA LYS A 156 -3.34 2.94 16.73
C LYS A 156 -3.89 4.25 16.15
N GLY A 157 -4.80 4.17 15.18
CA GLY A 157 -5.38 5.35 14.52
C GLY A 157 -4.39 6.12 13.64
N ILE A 158 -3.29 5.52 13.20
CA ILE A 158 -2.28 6.19 12.37
C ILE A 158 -2.60 5.94 10.89
N MET A 159 -2.67 7.01 10.10
CA MET A 159 -2.70 6.96 8.64
C MET A 159 -1.27 7.12 8.13
N HIS A 160 -0.78 6.17 7.34
CA HIS A 160 0.57 6.24 6.78
C HIS A 160 0.67 7.31 5.68
N ARG A 161 -0.38 7.45 4.85
CA ARG A 161 -0.56 8.46 3.78
C ARG A 161 0.35 8.31 2.56
N ASP A 162 1.43 7.53 2.66
CA ASP A 162 2.37 7.31 1.56
C ASP A 162 2.73 5.83 1.38
N VAL A 163 1.73 4.95 1.49
CA VAL A 163 1.91 3.52 1.18
C VAL A 163 2.17 3.36 -0.31
N LYS A 164 3.35 2.83 -0.66
CA LYS A 164 3.81 2.59 -2.03
C LYS A 164 4.99 1.62 -1.98
N PRO A 165 5.39 0.99 -3.10
CA PRO A 165 6.43 -0.04 -3.05
C PRO A 165 7.79 0.42 -2.51
N THR A 166 8.19 1.67 -2.73
CA THR A 166 9.48 2.18 -2.20
C THR A 166 9.48 2.37 -0.68
N ASN A 167 8.30 2.43 -0.05
CA ASN A 167 8.15 2.57 1.40
C ASN A 167 7.81 1.23 2.07
N PHE A 168 7.82 0.13 1.31
CA PHE A 168 7.67 -1.21 1.85
C PHE A 168 8.85 -2.07 1.38
N LEU A 169 9.83 -2.24 2.26
CA LEU A 169 11.05 -2.98 1.94
C LEU A 169 10.73 -4.46 1.98
N PHE A 170 10.79 -5.12 0.83
CA PHE A 170 10.45 -6.53 0.68
C PHE A 170 11.63 -7.32 0.11
N ASN A 171 11.85 -8.51 0.66
CA ASN A 171 12.79 -9.48 0.13
C ASN A 171 12.02 -10.69 -0.41
N PRO A 172 11.96 -10.86 -1.75
CA PRO A 172 11.26 -11.97 -2.37
C PRO A 172 11.78 -13.35 -1.99
N GLU A 173 13.08 -13.50 -1.75
CA GLU A 173 13.70 -14.78 -1.38
C GLU A 173 13.34 -15.18 0.05
N LEU A 174 13.34 -14.22 0.97
CA LEU A 174 13.00 -14.45 2.37
C LEU A 174 11.48 -14.45 2.63
N GLY A 175 10.68 -13.93 1.71
CA GLY A 175 9.24 -13.70 1.92
C GLY A 175 8.95 -12.73 3.07
N ARG A 176 9.87 -11.80 3.36
CA ARG A 176 9.77 -10.86 4.49
C ARG A 176 9.59 -9.44 4.01
N GLY A 177 8.72 -8.69 4.68
CA GLY A 177 8.45 -7.29 4.38
C GLY A 177 8.39 -6.40 5.61
N VAL A 178 8.76 -5.13 5.44
CA VAL A 178 8.68 -4.12 6.49
C VAL A 178 8.23 -2.77 5.92
N LEU A 179 7.26 -2.14 6.60
CA LEU A 179 6.80 -0.79 6.29
C LEU A 179 7.73 0.25 6.91
N VAL A 180 8.11 1.25 6.11
CA VAL A 180 9.05 2.32 6.48
C VAL A 180 8.50 3.69 6.08
N ASP A 181 9.16 4.74 6.60
CA ASP A 181 8.94 6.16 6.26
C ASP A 181 7.58 6.75 6.70
N PHE A 182 7.50 7.11 7.98
CA PHE A 182 6.36 7.79 8.58
C PHE A 182 6.44 9.33 8.48
N GLY A 183 7.30 9.86 7.61
CA GLY A 183 7.52 11.30 7.47
C GLY A 183 6.32 12.10 6.96
N LEU A 184 5.31 11.42 6.41
CA LEU A 184 4.02 12.00 5.98
C LEU A 184 2.83 11.49 6.81
N ALA A 185 3.07 10.60 7.78
CA ALA A 185 2.01 9.96 8.54
C ALA A 185 1.34 10.92 9.53
N GLU A 186 0.06 10.66 9.80
CA GLU A 186 -0.80 11.53 10.62
C GLU A 186 -1.78 10.67 11.42
N MET A 187 -2.11 11.11 12.63
CA MET A 187 -3.18 10.50 13.41
C MET A 187 -4.54 10.83 12.78
N GLN A 188 -5.45 9.86 12.72
CA GLN A 188 -6.83 10.06 12.31
C GLN A 188 -7.50 11.10 13.21
N PRO A 189 -8.29 12.06 12.67
CA PRO A 189 -8.87 13.14 13.45
C PRO A 189 -9.66 12.67 14.69
N GLU A 190 -10.52 11.65 14.53
CA GLU A 190 -11.34 11.09 15.61
C GLU A 190 -10.49 10.50 16.75
N TYR A 191 -9.31 9.96 16.45
CA TYR A 191 -8.40 9.40 17.44
C TYR A 191 -7.62 10.49 18.18
N ASN A 192 -7.32 11.61 17.50
CA ASN A 192 -6.70 12.78 18.14
C ASN A 192 -7.64 13.40 19.18
N ASP A 193 -8.94 13.47 18.90
CA ASP A 193 -9.93 14.03 19.83
C ASP A 193 -10.07 13.16 21.10
N LEU A 194 -10.08 11.83 20.96
CA LEU A 194 -10.09 10.90 22.10
C LEU A 194 -8.84 11.04 22.97
N LYS A 195 -7.65 11.11 22.35
CA LYS A 195 -6.38 11.21 23.09
C LYS A 195 -6.21 12.58 23.77
N SER A 196 -6.72 13.65 23.15
CA SER A 196 -6.68 15.00 23.74
C SER A 196 -7.67 15.18 24.90
N LEU A 197 -8.77 14.42 24.93
CA LEU A 197 -9.68 14.36 26.07
C LEU A 197 -9.05 13.66 27.30
N GLU A 198 -8.15 12.70 27.09
CA GLU A 198 -7.46 12.01 28.19
C GLU A 198 -6.34 12.85 28.83
N ASP A 199 -5.70 13.76 28.06
CA ASP A 199 -4.46 14.42 28.50
C ASP A 199 -4.62 15.82 29.15
N GLN A 200 -5.72 16.56 28.98
CA GLN A 200 -6.01 17.79 29.77
C GLN A 200 -7.34 18.47 29.38
N GLY A 201 -8.13 18.83 30.40
CA GLY A 201 -9.32 19.66 30.27
C GLY A 201 -9.02 21.11 29.87
N SER A 202 -8.83 21.37 28.58
CA SER A 202 -8.97 22.72 28.02
C SER A 202 -9.31 22.66 26.53
N TYR A 203 -10.48 23.21 26.18
CA TYR A 203 -10.93 23.43 24.81
C TYR A 203 -9.91 24.30 24.06
N SER A 204 -9.20 23.73 23.09
CA SER A 204 -8.20 24.44 22.30
C SER A 204 -8.71 24.80 20.89
N VAL A 205 -7.99 25.72 20.25
CA VAL A 205 -8.27 26.45 19.00
C VAL A 205 -8.59 25.58 17.76
N THR A 206 -8.43 24.25 17.85
CA THR A 206 -8.68 23.27 16.78
C THR A 206 -10.14 23.24 16.31
N GLU A 207 -11.12 23.43 17.20
CA GLU A 207 -12.55 23.43 16.83
C GLU A 207 -12.91 24.49 15.77
N ARG A 208 -12.22 25.63 15.74
CA ARG A 208 -12.49 26.69 14.74
C ARG A 208 -12.07 26.32 13.33
N ARG A 209 -11.09 25.42 13.13
CA ARG A 209 -10.69 24.96 11.79
C ARG A 209 -11.61 23.87 11.26
N HIS A 210 -12.14 23.01 12.12
CA HIS A 210 -13.08 21.96 11.75
C HIS A 210 -14.43 22.53 11.28
N GLN A 211 -14.87 23.66 11.84
CA GLN A 211 -16.06 24.38 11.36
C GLN A 211 -15.91 24.99 9.95
N GLU A 212 -14.67 25.25 9.47
CA GLU A 212 -14.42 25.85 8.15
C GLU A 212 -14.23 24.82 7.01
N GLN A 213 -14.16 23.52 7.33
CA GLN A 213 -13.86 22.43 6.37
C GLN A 213 -14.88 21.30 6.44
N PHE A 214 -16.15 21.65 6.65
CA PHE A 214 -17.23 20.67 6.74
C PHE A 214 -17.30 19.80 5.47
N CYS A 215 -17.04 18.50 5.61
CA CYS A 215 -17.37 17.49 4.62
C CYS A 215 -18.69 16.83 5.05
N PRO A 216 -19.69 16.67 4.16
CA PRO A 216 -20.91 15.90 4.49
C PRO A 216 -20.62 14.47 4.95
N CYS A 217 -19.49 13.90 4.56
CA CYS A 217 -19.01 12.61 5.06
C CYS A 217 -18.73 12.57 6.58
N LEU A 218 -18.71 13.72 7.27
CA LEU A 218 -18.55 13.84 8.73
C LEU A 218 -19.87 13.79 9.50
N THR A 219 -21.04 13.89 8.84
CA THR A 219 -22.31 13.76 9.57
C THR A 219 -22.57 12.32 9.90
N ASP A 220 -22.71 12.04 11.20
CA ASP A 220 -22.79 10.70 11.75
C ASP A 220 -23.96 9.89 11.18
N LYS A 221 -23.73 8.58 11.19
CA LYS A 221 -24.50 7.50 10.57
C LYS A 221 -25.94 7.43 11.10
N GLN A 222 -26.93 7.99 10.40
CA GLN A 222 -28.34 7.56 10.59
C GLN A 222 -29.38 7.94 9.53
N HIS A 223 -29.07 8.75 8.51
CA HIS A 223 -30.05 9.04 7.46
C HIS A 223 -29.77 8.26 6.18
N SER A 224 -30.32 7.04 6.19
CA SER A 224 -30.68 6.26 5.01
C SER A 224 -31.42 7.11 3.97
N HIS A 225 -30.99 6.98 2.71
CA HIS A 225 -31.82 7.16 1.51
C HIS A 225 -32.73 8.41 1.46
N THR A 226 -32.16 9.60 1.31
CA THR A 226 -32.84 10.65 0.53
C THR A 226 -31.84 11.34 -0.39
N SER A 227 -32.17 11.38 -1.67
CA SER A 227 -31.34 11.86 -2.79
C SER A 227 -31.12 13.38 -2.84
N ASN A 228 -31.22 14.07 -1.70
CA ASN A 228 -31.08 15.53 -1.59
C ASN A 228 -30.27 15.91 -0.35
N MET A 229 -28.99 15.51 -0.30
CA MET A 229 -28.07 16.11 0.66
C MET A 229 -27.83 17.57 0.25
N PRO A 230 -28.15 18.56 1.10
CA PRO A 230 -27.99 19.96 0.75
C PRO A 230 -26.51 20.27 0.52
N MET A 231 -26.18 20.91 -0.60
CA MET A 231 -24.82 21.37 -0.84
C MET A 231 -24.50 22.44 0.22
N LEU A 232 -23.39 22.28 0.94
CA LEU A 232 -23.01 23.18 2.02
C LEU A 232 -21.93 24.13 1.52
N THR A 233 -22.13 25.42 1.75
CA THR A 233 -21.10 26.43 1.48
C THR A 233 -20.92 27.33 2.69
N ILE A 234 -19.72 27.91 2.82
CA ILE A 234 -19.41 28.85 3.91
C ILE A 234 -19.32 30.24 3.30
N HIS A 235 -20.19 31.13 3.74
CA HIS A 235 -20.14 32.54 3.39
C HIS A 235 -19.99 33.36 4.68
N ASN A 236 -18.93 34.17 4.76
CA ASN A 236 -18.61 34.99 5.93
C ASN A 236 -18.61 34.23 7.28
N GLY A 237 -18.09 33.00 7.28
CA GLY A 237 -17.97 32.18 8.50
C GLY A 237 -19.27 31.54 8.98
N LYS A 238 -20.37 31.61 8.20
CA LYS A 238 -21.63 30.92 8.49
C LYS A 238 -21.85 29.78 7.50
N LEU A 239 -22.26 28.62 8.03
CA LEU A 239 -22.68 27.46 7.26
C LEU A 239 -24.02 27.77 6.57
N ILE A 240 -24.07 27.71 5.24
CA ILE A 240 -25.29 27.92 4.46
C ILE A 240 -25.74 26.59 3.90
N HIS A 241 -26.95 26.17 4.29
CA HIS A 241 -27.66 25.04 3.70
C HIS A 241 -28.32 25.48 2.40
N LEU A 242 -27.79 25.02 1.26
CA LEU A 242 -28.45 25.26 -0.01
C LEU A 242 -29.55 24.22 -0.22
N ASN A 243 -30.73 24.49 0.34
CA ASN A 243 -31.91 23.59 0.30
C ASN A 243 -32.62 23.58 -1.06
N ASN A 244 -32.21 24.43 -2.01
CA ASN A 244 -32.78 24.57 -3.34
C ASN A 244 -31.69 24.88 -4.37
N VAL A 245 -30.67 24.02 -4.46
CA VAL A 245 -29.81 24.00 -5.65
C VAL A 245 -30.50 23.13 -6.67
N SER A 246 -31.48 23.68 -7.39
CA SER A 246 -31.47 23.42 -8.83
C SER A 246 -30.03 23.66 -9.26
N GLY A 247 -29.33 22.57 -9.62
CA GLY A 247 -27.88 22.48 -9.76
C GLY A 247 -27.26 23.79 -10.21
N VAL A 248 -26.11 24.18 -9.63
CA VAL A 248 -25.26 25.16 -10.29
C VAL A 248 -25.15 24.67 -11.72
N ASP A 249 -25.80 25.39 -12.62
CA ASP A 249 -25.96 24.96 -13.99
C ASP A 249 -24.61 25.21 -14.64
N LEU A 250 -23.74 24.21 -14.57
CA LEU A 250 -22.35 24.30 -15.05
C LEU A 250 -22.31 24.50 -16.57
N THR A 251 -23.45 24.40 -17.26
CA THR A 251 -23.60 24.79 -18.67
C THR A 251 -23.69 26.31 -18.89
N LYS A 252 -23.97 27.10 -17.84
CA LYS A 252 -24.11 28.58 -17.90
C LYS A 252 -22.79 29.35 -17.71
N GLY A 253 -21.66 28.64 -17.67
CA GLY A 253 -20.32 29.23 -17.58
C GLY A 253 -19.89 29.60 -16.15
N TYR A 254 -18.60 29.88 -15.99
CA TYR A 254 -18.00 30.22 -14.70
C TYR A 254 -18.17 31.72 -14.38
N PRO A 255 -18.40 32.10 -13.10
CA PRO A 255 -18.46 33.50 -12.72
C PRO A 255 -17.13 34.20 -13.06
N LYS A 256 -17.20 35.35 -13.76
CA LYS A 256 -16.01 36.14 -14.14
C LYS A 256 -15.13 36.52 -12.94
N ASN A 257 -15.76 36.71 -11.77
CA ASN A 257 -15.09 36.96 -10.50
C ASN A 257 -15.44 35.82 -9.53
N GLU A 258 -14.60 34.79 -9.47
CA GLU A 258 -14.73 33.70 -8.50
C GLU A 258 -14.26 34.18 -7.12
N THR A 259 -15.20 34.27 -6.17
CA THR A 259 -14.95 34.77 -4.81
C THR A 259 -14.98 33.66 -3.76
N ARG A 260 -15.31 32.43 -4.15
CA ARG A 260 -15.33 31.29 -3.21
C ARG A 260 -13.92 30.92 -2.78
N ARG A 261 -13.77 30.61 -1.50
CA ARG A 261 -12.49 30.14 -0.94
C ARG A 261 -12.16 28.76 -1.48
N ILE A 262 -10.88 28.53 -1.78
CA ILE A 262 -10.39 27.21 -2.20
C ILE A 262 -10.50 26.24 -1.02
N LYS A 263 -11.22 25.12 -1.22
CA LYS A 263 -11.25 24.00 -0.26
C LYS A 263 -9.83 23.48 -0.06
N ARG A 264 -9.37 23.48 1.18
CA ARG A 264 -8.08 22.92 1.60
C ARG A 264 -8.32 21.61 2.33
N ALA A 265 -7.52 20.60 2.01
CA ALA A 265 -7.46 19.34 2.71
C ALA A 265 -6.03 18.81 2.62
N ASN A 266 -5.62 17.98 3.57
CA ASN A 266 -4.31 17.34 3.50
C ASN A 266 -4.28 16.39 2.29
N ARG A 267 -3.29 16.55 1.42
CA ARG A 267 -3.08 15.71 0.23
C ARG A 267 -1.65 15.19 0.13
N ALA A 268 -0.93 15.18 1.26
CA ALA A 268 0.35 14.52 1.36
C ALA A 268 0.24 13.06 0.90
N GLY A 269 1.28 12.59 0.21
CA GLY A 269 1.36 11.25 -0.41
C GLY A 269 1.82 11.32 -1.87
N THR A 270 2.15 10.18 -2.46
CA THR A 270 2.63 10.07 -3.84
C THR A 270 1.47 9.99 -4.83
N ARG A 271 1.59 10.70 -5.97
CA ARG A 271 0.60 10.64 -7.06
C ARG A 271 0.48 9.22 -7.59
N GLY A 272 -0.71 8.86 -8.08
CA GLY A 272 -1.05 7.50 -8.51
C GLY A 272 -1.41 6.54 -7.37
N PHE A 273 -1.05 6.82 -6.11
CA PHE A 273 -1.44 6.02 -4.94
C PHE A 273 -2.56 6.65 -4.11
N ARG A 274 -2.88 7.93 -4.35
CA ARG A 274 -3.91 8.66 -3.61
C ARG A 274 -5.30 8.10 -3.88
N ALA A 275 -6.04 7.86 -2.81
CA ALA A 275 -7.45 7.48 -2.88
C ALA A 275 -8.34 8.61 -3.44
N PRO A 276 -9.52 8.29 -4.02
CA PRO A 276 -10.43 9.27 -4.60
C PRO A 276 -10.80 10.39 -3.63
N GLU A 277 -11.06 10.06 -2.36
CA GLU A 277 -11.40 11.04 -1.33
C GLU A 277 -10.25 12.04 -1.07
N VAL A 278 -8.99 11.63 -1.24
CA VAL A 278 -7.83 12.53 -1.12
C VAL A 278 -7.78 13.48 -2.32
N LEU A 279 -7.96 12.95 -3.53
CA LEU A 279 -7.98 13.72 -4.79
C LEU A 279 -9.14 14.73 -4.80
N MET A 280 -10.27 14.34 -4.23
CA MET A 280 -11.47 15.16 -4.04
C MET A 280 -11.38 16.14 -2.86
N LYS A 281 -10.22 16.22 -2.20
CA LYS A 281 -9.97 17.15 -1.08
C LYS A 281 -10.97 16.94 0.08
N CYS A 282 -11.23 15.68 0.43
CA CYS A 282 -11.95 15.33 1.65
C CYS A 282 -11.13 15.72 2.88
N GLY A 283 -11.74 16.40 3.86
CA GLY A 283 -11.09 16.75 5.14
C GLY A 283 -11.13 15.62 6.17
N ALA A 284 -12.03 14.65 6.01
CA ALA A 284 -12.28 13.54 6.92
C ALA A 284 -11.64 12.25 6.42
N GLN A 285 -10.33 12.29 6.23
CA GLN A 285 -9.59 11.13 5.77
C GLN A 285 -9.41 10.14 6.92
N THR A 286 -9.40 8.85 6.58
CA THR A 286 -9.22 7.74 7.53
C THR A 286 -8.10 6.83 7.04
N THR A 287 -7.77 5.81 7.84
CA THR A 287 -6.81 4.75 7.46
C THR A 287 -7.14 4.03 6.15
N LYS A 288 -8.38 4.15 5.65
CA LYS A 288 -8.86 3.55 4.40
C LYS A 288 -8.18 4.11 3.15
N ILE A 289 -7.51 5.27 3.24
CA ILE A 289 -6.70 5.81 2.13
C ILE A 289 -5.45 4.93 1.87
N ASP A 290 -4.90 4.30 2.92
CA ASP A 290 -3.76 3.41 2.79
C ASP A 290 -4.19 2.10 2.13
N ILE A 291 -5.42 1.64 2.39
CA ILE A 291 -5.99 0.42 1.77
C ILE A 291 -6.20 0.59 0.27
N TRP A 292 -6.63 1.78 -0.17
CA TRP A 292 -6.64 2.10 -1.60
C TRP A 292 -5.25 1.96 -2.22
N SER A 293 -4.23 2.47 -1.52
CA SER A 293 -2.83 2.40 -1.97
C SER A 293 -2.34 0.95 -2.07
N VAL A 294 -2.76 0.07 -1.15
CA VAL A 294 -2.52 -1.39 -1.25
C VAL A 294 -3.12 -1.95 -2.53
N GLY A 295 -4.35 -1.56 -2.88
CA GLY A 295 -5.00 -1.93 -4.14
C GLY A 295 -4.20 -1.52 -5.37
N VAL A 296 -3.61 -0.31 -5.37
CA VAL A 296 -2.73 0.14 -6.46
C VAL A 296 -1.48 -0.75 -6.59
N ILE A 297 -0.87 -1.17 -5.48
CA ILE A 297 0.28 -2.08 -5.51
C ILE A 297 -0.12 -3.45 -6.06
N LEU A 298 -1.24 -4.00 -5.61
CA LEU A 298 -1.74 -5.30 -6.08
C LEU A 298 -2.10 -5.26 -7.57
N LEU A 299 -2.73 -4.18 -8.03
CA LEU A 299 -3.00 -3.96 -9.45
C LEU A 299 -1.70 -3.87 -10.27
N SER A 300 -0.64 -3.26 -9.72
CA SER A 300 0.68 -3.21 -10.37
C SER A 300 1.31 -4.58 -10.56
N PHE A 301 1.18 -5.49 -9.60
CA PHE A 301 1.61 -6.88 -9.74
C PHE A 301 0.78 -7.62 -10.79
N LEU A 302 -0.54 -7.67 -10.62
CA LEU A 302 -1.43 -8.44 -11.48
C LEU A 302 -1.42 -7.93 -12.94
N GLY A 303 -1.25 -6.62 -13.13
CA GLY A 303 -1.15 -6.00 -14.46
C GLY A 303 0.26 -5.89 -15.03
N ARG A 304 1.29 -6.42 -14.35
CA ARG A 304 2.71 -6.30 -14.74
C ARG A 304 3.14 -4.87 -15.11
N ARG A 305 2.54 -3.86 -14.48
CA ARG A 305 2.72 -2.45 -14.85
C ARG A 305 3.01 -1.58 -13.64
N PHE A 306 4.20 -0.97 -13.64
CA PHE A 306 4.61 -0.01 -12.61
C PHE A 306 5.39 1.18 -13.20
N PRO A 307 5.03 2.43 -12.87
CA PRO A 307 3.85 2.83 -12.07
C PRO A 307 2.54 2.54 -12.82
N MET A 308 1.48 2.13 -12.11
CA MET A 308 0.17 1.87 -12.71
C MET A 308 -0.48 3.16 -13.23
N PHE A 309 -0.41 4.21 -12.41
CA PHE A 309 -0.97 5.54 -12.65
C PHE A 309 0.18 6.54 -12.75
N GLN A 310 0.15 7.44 -13.73
CA GLN A 310 1.25 8.38 -14.00
C GLN A 310 0.71 9.79 -14.26
N SER A 311 -0.18 10.23 -13.38
CA SER A 311 -0.81 11.53 -13.44
C SER A 311 0.13 12.71 -13.13
N LEU A 312 -0.04 13.81 -13.87
CA LEU A 312 0.72 15.05 -13.66
C LEU A 312 0.15 15.89 -12.51
N ASP A 313 -1.13 15.74 -12.19
CA ASP A 313 -1.79 16.40 -11.06
C ASP A 313 -3.01 15.61 -10.54
N ASP A 314 -3.72 16.19 -9.56
CA ASP A 314 -4.88 15.53 -8.92
C ASP A 314 -6.07 15.37 -9.90
N THR A 315 -6.19 16.26 -10.90
CA THR A 315 -7.25 16.20 -11.92
C THR A 315 -6.95 15.08 -12.90
N ASP A 316 -5.72 14.99 -13.38
CA ASP A 316 -5.26 13.88 -14.23
C ASP A 316 -5.40 12.54 -13.51
N SER A 317 -5.14 12.51 -12.20
CA SER A 317 -5.34 11.30 -11.38
C SER A 317 -6.80 10.86 -11.42
N LEU A 318 -7.75 11.78 -11.24
CA LEU A 318 -9.18 11.48 -11.32
C LEU A 318 -9.58 11.02 -12.74
N LEU A 319 -8.99 11.59 -13.78
CA LEU A 319 -9.21 11.16 -15.16
C LEU A 319 -8.72 9.72 -15.39
N GLU A 320 -7.51 9.38 -14.93
CA GLU A 320 -7.00 8.01 -15.00
C GLU A 320 -7.92 7.03 -14.28
N LEU A 321 -8.41 7.36 -13.08
CA LEU A 321 -9.39 6.54 -12.36
C LEU A 321 -10.71 6.38 -13.14
N CYS A 322 -11.21 7.44 -13.76
CA CYS A 322 -12.39 7.38 -14.61
C CYS A 322 -12.24 6.41 -15.80
N THR A 323 -11.03 6.21 -16.33
CA THR A 323 -10.82 5.27 -17.44
C THR A 323 -11.05 3.81 -17.02
N ILE A 324 -10.88 3.50 -15.74
CA ILE A 324 -11.02 2.14 -15.18
C ILE A 324 -12.39 1.97 -14.52
N PHE A 325 -12.79 2.91 -13.67
CA PHE A 325 -13.99 2.78 -12.83
C PHE A 325 -15.25 3.45 -13.42
N GLY A 326 -15.11 4.19 -14.53
CA GLY A 326 -16.21 4.91 -15.16
C GLY A 326 -16.58 6.20 -14.43
N TRP A 327 -17.09 7.19 -15.17
CA TRP A 327 -17.40 8.48 -14.57
C TRP A 327 -18.58 8.44 -13.60
N LYS A 328 -19.50 7.47 -13.74
CA LYS A 328 -20.67 7.34 -12.86
C LYS A 328 -20.26 7.01 -11.41
N ASN A 329 -19.37 6.04 -11.24
CA ASN A 329 -18.87 5.65 -9.91
C ASN A 329 -18.09 6.80 -9.24
N LEU A 330 -17.27 7.53 -10.01
CA LEU A 330 -16.55 8.70 -9.50
C LEU A 330 -17.50 9.86 -9.14
N LYS A 331 -18.59 10.03 -9.89
CA LYS A 331 -19.64 11.01 -9.56
C LYS A 331 -20.39 10.65 -8.28
N GLU A 332 -20.72 9.38 -8.09
CA GLU A 332 -21.31 8.88 -6.85
C GLU A 332 -20.34 9.09 -5.67
N CYS A 333 -19.06 8.77 -5.83
CA CYS A 333 -18.02 9.05 -4.84
C CYS A 333 -17.92 10.54 -4.47
N ALA A 334 -17.91 11.43 -5.48
CA ALA A 334 -17.85 12.87 -5.27
C ALA A 334 -19.05 13.36 -4.43
N SER A 335 -20.24 12.79 -4.67
CA SER A 335 -21.44 13.14 -3.92
C SER A 335 -21.33 12.83 -2.43
N LEU A 336 -20.63 11.74 -2.05
CA LEU A 336 -20.36 11.40 -0.63
C LEU A 336 -19.57 12.51 0.08
N HIS A 337 -18.76 13.26 -0.66
CA HIS A 337 -17.93 14.33 -0.14
C HIS A 337 -18.51 15.74 -0.38
N GLY A 338 -19.78 15.81 -0.82
CA GLY A 338 -20.49 17.06 -1.09
C GLY A 338 -20.01 17.80 -2.33
N LEU A 339 -19.50 17.08 -3.32
CA LEU A 339 -18.91 17.65 -4.53
C LEU A 339 -19.74 17.29 -5.76
N GLY A 340 -19.77 18.21 -6.72
CA GLY A 340 -20.17 17.92 -8.09
C GLY A 340 -19.00 17.31 -8.87
N PHE A 341 -19.30 16.39 -9.78
CA PHE A 341 -18.34 15.80 -10.70
C PHE A 341 -18.95 15.77 -12.09
N GLU A 342 -18.31 16.43 -13.04
CA GLU A 342 -18.71 16.49 -14.44
C GLU A 342 -17.52 16.20 -15.33
N ILE A 343 -17.75 15.43 -16.39
CA ILE A 343 -16.77 15.12 -17.40
C ILE A 343 -17.40 15.32 -18.77
N ASN A 344 -16.76 16.10 -19.63
CA ASN A 344 -17.26 16.45 -20.94
C ASN A 344 -16.12 16.34 -21.98
N GLY A 345 -16.44 15.88 -23.19
CA GLY A 345 -15.53 15.98 -24.33
C GLY A 345 -14.39 14.95 -24.37
N ILE A 346 -14.47 13.84 -23.62
CA ILE A 346 -13.46 12.77 -23.63
C ILE A 346 -14.12 11.44 -24.06
N PRO A 347 -14.13 11.09 -25.36
CA PRO A 347 -14.82 9.91 -25.88
C PRO A 347 -14.33 8.57 -25.31
N GLN A 348 -13.09 8.52 -24.83
CA GLN A 348 -12.47 7.32 -24.30
C GLN A 348 -12.97 6.96 -22.89
N ILE A 349 -13.56 7.92 -22.16
CA ILE A 349 -14.08 7.69 -20.81
C ILE A 349 -15.54 7.27 -20.90
N ARG A 350 -15.84 6.14 -20.28
CA ARG A 350 -17.16 5.50 -20.30
C ARG A 350 -17.96 5.88 -19.07
N GLU A 351 -19.28 5.72 -19.16
CA GLU A 351 -20.20 5.89 -18.03
C GLU A 351 -19.95 4.86 -16.94
N HIS A 352 -19.90 3.61 -17.33
CA HIS A 352 -19.63 2.49 -16.45
C HIS A 352 -18.14 2.14 -16.43
N GLU A 353 -17.77 1.29 -15.49
CA GLU A 353 -16.43 0.73 -15.38
C GLU A 353 -15.98 0.02 -16.66
N PHE A 354 -14.68 -0.26 -16.70
CA PHE A 354 -14.03 -0.98 -17.78
C PHE A 354 -14.78 -2.29 -18.07
N ASN A 355 -14.86 -2.71 -19.34
CA ASN A 355 -15.60 -3.92 -19.67
C ASN A 355 -14.96 -5.14 -18.99
N GLY A 356 -15.74 -5.86 -18.18
CA GLY A 356 -15.24 -6.91 -17.29
C GLY A 356 -14.56 -6.39 -16.02
N GLY A 357 -14.73 -5.13 -15.63
CA GLY A 357 -14.15 -4.53 -14.42
C GLY A 357 -12.62 -4.56 -14.40
N LEU A 358 -12.04 -4.68 -13.20
CA LEU A 358 -10.59 -4.72 -12.99
C LEU A 358 -9.93 -5.94 -13.63
N LYS A 359 -10.56 -7.11 -13.56
CA LYS A 359 -10.10 -8.35 -14.23
C LYS A 359 -10.01 -8.18 -15.75
N GLY A 360 -11.00 -7.55 -16.38
CA GLY A 360 -10.99 -7.26 -17.81
C GLY A 360 -9.94 -6.21 -18.20
N PHE A 361 -9.72 -5.22 -17.33
CA PHE A 361 -8.65 -4.25 -17.48
C PHE A 361 -7.26 -4.90 -17.44
N VAL A 362 -7.00 -5.72 -16.42
CA VAL A 362 -5.74 -6.49 -16.28
C VAL A 362 -5.54 -7.42 -17.47
N TYR A 363 -6.56 -8.19 -17.87
CA TYR A 363 -6.48 -9.05 -19.04
C TYR A 363 -6.04 -8.28 -20.29
N LYS A 364 -6.62 -7.10 -20.54
CA LYS A 364 -6.24 -6.28 -21.70
C LYS A 364 -4.81 -5.76 -21.63
N LEU A 365 -4.30 -5.42 -20.45
CA LEU A 365 -2.90 -5.01 -20.27
C LEU A 365 -1.96 -6.16 -20.65
N LEU A 366 -2.20 -7.35 -20.08
CA LEU A 366 -1.39 -8.53 -20.31
C LEU A 366 -1.47 -9.00 -21.77
N ASP A 367 -2.68 -9.05 -22.34
CA ASP A 367 -2.92 -9.39 -23.75
C ASP A 367 -2.16 -8.46 -24.72
N ALA A 368 -2.09 -7.17 -24.38
CA ALA A 368 -1.32 -6.21 -25.17
C ALA A 368 0.20 -6.44 -25.08
N GLU A 369 0.73 -6.89 -23.94
CA GLU A 369 2.15 -7.29 -23.83
C GLU A 369 2.43 -8.59 -24.60
N CYS A 370 1.54 -9.59 -24.50
CA CYS A 370 1.64 -10.84 -25.26
C CYS A 370 1.69 -10.58 -26.77
N LYS A 371 0.74 -9.78 -27.28
CA LYS A 371 0.69 -9.41 -28.71
C LYS A 371 1.92 -8.63 -29.19
N LYS A 372 2.61 -7.92 -28.30
CA LYS A 372 3.87 -7.22 -28.60
C LYS A 372 5.11 -8.11 -28.44
N GLY A 373 4.96 -9.34 -27.96
CA GLY A 373 6.07 -10.24 -27.69
C GLY A 373 6.92 -9.84 -26.49
N THR A 374 6.43 -8.96 -25.60
CA THR A 374 7.16 -8.51 -24.40
C THR A 374 6.78 -9.30 -23.14
N PHE A 375 5.85 -10.24 -23.26
CA PHE A 375 5.42 -11.12 -22.20
C PHE A 375 5.57 -12.58 -22.65
N PRO A 376 6.69 -13.24 -22.29
CA PRO A 376 6.95 -14.61 -22.71
C PRO A 376 6.06 -15.61 -21.96
N GLU A 377 5.63 -16.67 -22.64
CA GLU A 377 4.79 -17.74 -22.07
C GLU A 377 5.45 -18.51 -20.93
N TYR A 378 6.79 -18.53 -20.90
CA TYR A 378 7.57 -19.16 -19.83
C TYR A 378 7.73 -18.26 -18.58
N SER A 379 7.26 -17.01 -18.60
CA SER A 379 7.26 -16.17 -17.40
C SER A 379 6.29 -16.76 -16.39
N ILE A 380 6.69 -16.85 -15.12
CA ILE A 380 5.80 -17.36 -14.07
C ILE A 380 4.56 -16.48 -13.87
N ALA A 381 4.65 -15.19 -14.21
CA ALA A 381 3.51 -14.30 -14.19
C ALA A 381 2.50 -14.58 -15.32
N PHE A 382 2.88 -15.35 -16.34
CA PHE A 382 2.01 -15.76 -17.44
C PHE A 382 0.83 -16.61 -16.96
N GLU A 383 0.95 -17.24 -15.79
CA GLU A 383 -0.16 -17.92 -15.11
C GLU A 383 -1.38 -17.00 -14.91
N THR A 384 -1.16 -15.73 -14.55
CA THR A 384 -2.25 -14.76 -14.41
C THR A 384 -2.94 -14.48 -15.74
N TYR A 385 -2.16 -14.33 -16.83
CA TYR A 385 -2.74 -14.12 -18.15
C TYR A 385 -3.51 -15.36 -18.62
N LYS A 386 -2.92 -16.54 -18.49
CA LYS A 386 -3.55 -17.82 -18.85
C LYS A 386 -4.86 -18.02 -18.10
N TYR A 387 -4.87 -17.76 -16.79
CA TYR A 387 -6.08 -17.81 -15.97
C TYR A 387 -7.17 -16.88 -16.51
N LEU A 388 -6.85 -15.60 -16.75
CA LEU A 388 -7.82 -14.65 -17.29
C LEU A 388 -8.28 -14.98 -18.72
N GLN A 389 -7.36 -15.46 -19.56
CA GLN A 389 -7.64 -15.79 -20.96
C GLN A 389 -8.68 -16.90 -21.08
N GLN A 390 -8.57 -17.95 -20.27
CA GLN A 390 -9.55 -19.04 -20.22
C GLN A 390 -10.97 -18.50 -19.96
N HIS A 391 -11.12 -17.65 -18.95
CA HIS A 391 -12.42 -17.10 -18.58
C HIS A 391 -12.97 -16.09 -19.61
N PHE A 392 -12.12 -15.28 -20.25
CA PHE A 392 -12.60 -14.25 -21.20
C PHE A 392 -12.79 -14.75 -22.64
N GLN A 393 -12.07 -15.76 -23.09
CA GLN A 393 -12.27 -16.35 -24.43
C GLN A 393 -13.54 -17.21 -24.50
N GLU A 394 -13.95 -17.81 -23.39
CA GLU A 394 -15.16 -18.64 -23.29
C GLU A 394 -16.44 -17.83 -23.02
N GLY A 395 -16.34 -16.48 -23.01
CA GLY A 395 -17.48 -15.60 -22.71
C GLY A 395 -17.94 -15.64 -21.25
N GLY A 396 -17.12 -16.20 -20.35
CA GLY A 396 -17.46 -16.45 -18.96
C GLY A 396 -17.01 -15.35 -17.99
N SER A 397 -17.47 -15.49 -16.75
CA SER A 397 -16.92 -14.78 -15.60
C SER A 397 -15.73 -15.57 -15.05
N ILE A 398 -14.77 -14.89 -14.39
CA ILE A 398 -13.81 -15.58 -13.51
C ILE A 398 -14.50 -16.18 -12.28
N GLU A 399 -15.73 -15.75 -12.00
CA GLU A 399 -16.57 -16.39 -10.99
C GLU A 399 -17.04 -17.74 -11.54
N PRO A 400 -16.65 -18.84 -10.90
CA PRO A 400 -17.09 -20.15 -11.34
C PRO A 400 -18.57 -20.37 -11.03
N GLU A 401 -19.19 -21.28 -11.78
CA GLU A 401 -20.58 -21.68 -11.56
C GLU A 401 -20.69 -22.43 -10.22
N LEU A 402 -21.53 -21.92 -9.33
CA LEU A 402 -21.78 -22.58 -8.05
C LEU A 402 -22.70 -23.79 -8.27
N PRO A 403 -22.40 -24.96 -7.68
CA PRO A 403 -23.37 -26.05 -7.65
C PRO A 403 -24.62 -25.60 -6.88
N ASP A 404 -25.79 -26.06 -7.32
CA ASP A 404 -27.08 -25.73 -6.70
C ASP A 404 -27.23 -26.56 -5.41
N VAL A 405 -26.70 -26.04 -4.30
CA VAL A 405 -26.69 -26.71 -2.99
C VAL A 405 -27.72 -26.04 -2.06
N PRO A 406 -28.62 -26.80 -1.41
CA PRO A 406 -29.61 -26.24 -0.48
C PRO A 406 -28.98 -25.41 0.66
N GLU A 407 -29.65 -24.35 1.12
CA GLU A 407 -29.18 -23.45 2.22
C GLU A 407 -28.74 -24.19 3.50
N SER A 408 -29.32 -25.37 3.77
CA SER A 408 -28.95 -26.23 4.91
C SER A 408 -27.52 -26.79 4.83
N GLN A 409 -26.86 -26.69 3.67
CA GLN A 409 -25.50 -27.11 3.41
C GLN A 409 -24.58 -25.94 3.03
N ALA A 410 -24.92 -24.70 3.39
CA ALA A 410 -24.12 -23.51 3.12
C ALA A 410 -22.65 -23.64 3.58
N TYR A 411 -22.40 -24.40 4.65
CA TYR A 411 -21.04 -24.74 5.11
C TYR A 411 -20.25 -25.58 4.09
N GLN A 412 -20.89 -26.57 3.46
CA GLN A 412 -20.26 -27.40 2.43
C GLN A 412 -20.01 -26.60 1.15
N LEU A 413 -20.92 -25.67 0.81
CA LEU A 413 -20.70 -24.73 -0.29
C LEU A 413 -19.50 -23.83 0.00
N GLN A 414 -19.41 -23.25 1.19
CA GLN A 414 -18.28 -22.39 1.57
C GLN A 414 -16.93 -23.14 1.57
N LYS A 415 -16.92 -24.38 2.06
CA LYS A 415 -15.73 -25.25 2.00
C LYS A 415 -15.34 -25.58 0.55
N TYR A 416 -16.31 -25.93 -0.29
CA TYR A 416 -16.10 -26.17 -1.71
C TYR A 416 -15.55 -24.92 -2.44
N GLN A 417 -16.05 -23.74 -2.10
CA GLN A 417 -15.54 -22.46 -2.62
C GLN A 417 -14.07 -22.22 -2.25
N GLN A 418 -13.64 -22.64 -1.05
CA GLN A 418 -12.24 -22.53 -0.63
C GLN A 418 -11.32 -23.52 -1.37
N GLU A 419 -11.80 -24.74 -1.64
CA GLU A 419 -11.02 -25.81 -2.28
C GLU A 419 -10.91 -25.65 -3.81
N VAL A 420 -11.92 -25.05 -4.45
CA VAL A 420 -12.00 -24.98 -5.92
C VAL A 420 -11.34 -23.74 -6.52
N TRP A 421 -11.19 -22.65 -5.75
CA TRP A 421 -10.77 -21.36 -6.30
C TRP A 421 -9.27 -21.12 -6.18
N THR A 422 -8.68 -20.60 -7.25
CA THR A 422 -7.24 -20.29 -7.28
C THR A 422 -6.94 -18.99 -6.55
N ASP A 423 -5.69 -18.82 -6.13
CA ASP A 423 -5.17 -17.56 -5.58
C ASP A 423 -5.44 -16.35 -6.48
N HIS A 424 -5.50 -16.54 -7.80
CA HIS A 424 -5.81 -15.45 -8.73
C HIS A 424 -7.22 -14.90 -8.51
N TYR A 425 -8.22 -15.77 -8.37
CA TYR A 425 -9.61 -15.36 -8.09
C TYR A 425 -9.69 -14.52 -6.82
N TRP A 426 -9.12 -15.05 -5.73
CA TRP A 426 -9.15 -14.40 -4.43
C TRP A 426 -8.32 -13.11 -4.40
N GLY A 427 -7.22 -13.05 -5.17
CA GLY A 427 -6.45 -11.84 -5.38
C GLY A 427 -7.28 -10.73 -6.06
N PHE A 428 -8.12 -11.06 -7.04
CA PHE A 428 -9.05 -10.09 -7.64
C PHE A 428 -10.17 -9.67 -6.68
N LYS A 429 -10.71 -10.59 -5.85
CA LYS A 429 -11.67 -10.21 -4.80
C LYS A 429 -11.06 -9.27 -3.76
N LEU A 430 -9.82 -9.53 -3.36
CA LEU A 430 -9.05 -8.64 -2.48
C LEU A 430 -8.85 -7.26 -3.14
N LEU A 431 -8.60 -7.24 -4.45
CA LEU A 431 -8.43 -6.02 -5.23
C LEU A 431 -9.71 -5.18 -5.29
N ASP A 432 -10.86 -5.81 -5.53
CA ASP A 432 -12.18 -5.16 -5.52
C ASP A 432 -12.46 -4.51 -4.16
N GLN A 433 -12.15 -5.20 -3.06
CA GLN A 433 -12.30 -4.67 -1.70
C GLN A 433 -11.39 -3.46 -1.42
N CYS A 434 -10.18 -3.44 -2.01
CA CYS A 434 -9.28 -2.29 -1.90
C CYS A 434 -9.80 -1.06 -2.67
N PHE A 435 -10.39 -1.29 -3.85
CA PHE A 435 -10.90 -0.24 -4.74
C PHE A 435 -12.37 0.13 -4.53
N GLU A 436 -12.98 -0.31 -3.43
CA GLU A 436 -14.30 0.19 -3.02
C GLU A 436 -14.27 1.72 -2.89
N MET A 437 -15.10 2.37 -3.70
CA MET A 437 -15.09 3.80 -3.94
C MET A 437 -15.62 4.57 -2.73
N ASN A 438 -16.58 3.99 -2.00
CA ASN A 438 -17.05 4.54 -0.74
C ASN A 438 -16.07 4.16 0.39
N PRO A 439 -15.31 5.12 0.96
CA PRO A 439 -14.31 4.81 1.98
C PRO A 439 -14.91 4.18 3.26
N HIS A 440 -16.20 4.36 3.53
CA HIS A 440 -16.87 3.72 4.67
C HIS A 440 -17.16 2.23 4.45
N LYS A 441 -17.28 1.79 3.19
CA LYS A 441 -17.48 0.39 2.82
C LYS A 441 -16.18 -0.33 2.49
N ARG A 442 -15.14 0.41 2.12
CA ARG A 442 -13.81 -0.13 1.82
C ARG A 442 -13.32 -0.93 3.02
N SER A 443 -12.77 -2.12 2.78
CA SER A 443 -12.25 -2.98 3.86
C SER A 443 -11.08 -2.33 4.59
N SER A 444 -10.85 -2.73 5.83
CA SER A 444 -9.69 -2.40 6.66
C SER A 444 -8.59 -3.44 6.46
N ALA A 445 -7.36 -3.13 6.86
CA ALA A 445 -6.27 -4.11 6.80
C ALA A 445 -6.59 -5.38 7.59
N ALA A 446 -7.28 -5.25 8.72
CA ALA A 446 -7.73 -6.40 9.52
C ALA A 446 -8.75 -7.27 8.74
N GLU A 447 -9.78 -6.67 8.14
CA GLU A 447 -10.77 -7.40 7.35
C GLU A 447 -10.15 -8.09 6.13
N LEU A 448 -9.21 -7.41 5.44
CA LEU A 448 -8.50 -7.98 4.30
C LEU A 448 -7.64 -9.20 4.69
N LEU A 449 -7.00 -9.15 5.86
CA LEU A 449 -6.22 -10.26 6.41
C LEU A 449 -7.06 -11.47 6.81
N GLU A 450 -8.39 -11.35 6.89
CA GLU A 450 -9.33 -12.48 7.12
C GLU A 450 -9.90 -13.03 5.80
N SER A 451 -9.54 -12.46 4.64
CA SER A 451 -9.99 -12.97 3.35
C SER A 451 -9.42 -14.35 3.02
N THR A 452 -10.13 -15.15 2.23
CA THR A 452 -9.69 -16.50 1.82
C THR A 452 -8.34 -16.51 1.10
N PHE A 453 -7.95 -15.40 0.47
CA PHE A 453 -6.65 -15.27 -0.19
C PHE A 453 -5.46 -15.61 0.73
N PHE A 454 -5.63 -15.46 2.05
CA PHE A 454 -4.59 -15.71 3.05
C PHE A 454 -4.84 -16.92 3.96
N ASP A 455 -5.83 -17.78 3.67
CA ASP A 455 -6.17 -18.93 4.54
C ASP A 455 -4.96 -19.84 4.83
N GLU A 456 -4.18 -20.18 3.80
CA GLU A 456 -2.96 -20.99 3.92
C GLU A 456 -1.90 -20.37 4.86
N LEU A 457 -1.81 -19.03 4.89
CA LEU A 457 -0.84 -18.31 5.72
C LEU A 457 -1.32 -18.15 7.17
N ARG A 458 -2.65 -18.15 7.39
CA ARG A 458 -3.24 -18.17 8.73
C ARG A 458 -3.14 -19.53 9.40
N ASN A 459 -3.34 -20.61 8.63
CA ASN A 459 -3.44 -21.98 9.11
C ASN A 459 -2.41 -22.91 8.41
N PRO A 460 -1.11 -22.81 8.74
CA PRO A 460 -0.06 -23.55 8.03
C PRO A 460 -0.19 -25.08 8.10
N VAL A 461 -0.94 -25.60 9.10
CA VAL A 461 -1.13 -27.05 9.34
C VAL A 461 -1.96 -27.75 8.26
N MET A 462 -2.75 -27.02 7.46
CA MET A 462 -3.54 -27.63 6.38
C MET A 462 -2.71 -27.99 5.13
N SER A 463 -1.48 -27.50 5.00
CA SER A 463 -0.67 -27.64 3.77
C SER A 463 0.20 -28.90 3.68
N GLU A 464 0.37 -29.64 4.78
CA GLU A 464 1.22 -30.85 4.80
C GLU A 464 0.49 -32.12 4.34
N ASN A 465 -0.85 -32.15 4.38
CA ASN A 465 -1.62 -33.36 4.05
C ASN A 465 -1.94 -33.53 2.56
N ASP A 466 -1.73 -32.51 1.72
CA ASP A 466 -2.03 -32.59 0.28
C ASP A 466 -0.86 -33.11 -0.57
N ASN A 467 0.33 -33.25 0.01
CA ASN A 467 1.52 -33.76 -0.71
C ASN A 467 1.75 -35.28 -0.56
N GLU A 468 0.97 -35.99 0.25
CA GLU A 468 1.11 -37.45 0.44
C GLU A 468 0.11 -38.29 -0.38
N ALA A 469 -0.83 -37.67 -1.09
CA ALA A 469 -1.89 -38.40 -1.79
C ALA A 469 -1.54 -38.86 -3.23
N ASP A 470 -0.36 -38.53 -3.77
CA ASP A 470 -0.05 -38.74 -5.20
C ASP A 470 1.11 -39.72 -5.49
N MET A 471 1.46 -40.61 -4.54
CA MET A 471 2.52 -41.63 -4.74
C MET A 471 2.16 -43.04 -4.23
N THR A 472 0.93 -43.51 -4.41
CA THR A 472 0.62 -44.95 -4.18
C THR A 472 -0.36 -45.58 -5.17
N GLU A 473 -0.11 -45.48 -6.48
CA GLU A 473 -0.60 -46.49 -7.44
C GLU A 473 0.45 -46.75 -8.53
N GLY A 474 1.03 -47.94 -8.57
CA GLY A 474 1.94 -48.33 -9.66
C GLY A 474 2.92 -49.46 -9.36
N GLU A 475 2.45 -50.68 -9.52
CA GLU A 475 3.20 -51.85 -10.02
C GLU A 475 4.18 -52.59 -9.10
N SER A 476 3.67 -53.72 -8.59
CA SER A 476 4.43 -54.90 -8.20
C SER A 476 5.21 -55.47 -9.38
N ALA A 477 6.55 -55.34 -9.36
CA ALA A 477 7.44 -56.13 -10.20
C ALA A 477 8.31 -57.03 -9.31
N THR A 478 8.06 -58.33 -9.40
CA THR A 478 8.87 -59.41 -8.84
C THR A 478 10.25 -59.40 -9.50
N PHE A 479 11.31 -59.16 -8.72
CA PHE A 479 12.68 -59.41 -9.16
C PHE A 479 13.07 -60.85 -8.78
N GLU A 480 13.14 -61.71 -9.80
CA GLU A 480 13.85 -62.98 -9.72
C GLU A 480 15.36 -62.70 -9.84
N ASN A 481 16.12 -63.28 -8.90
CA ASN A 481 17.56 -63.30 -8.91
C ASN A 481 18.04 -64.31 -9.95
N GLU A 482 18.76 -63.85 -10.98
CA GLU A 482 19.75 -64.67 -11.67
C GLU A 482 21.11 -64.00 -11.60
N THR A 483 21.99 -64.68 -10.88
CA THR A 483 23.42 -64.53 -10.83
C THR A 483 24.02 -64.90 -12.17
N ASP A 484 24.88 -64.06 -12.73
CA ASP A 484 25.97 -64.55 -13.57
C ASP A 484 27.23 -63.73 -13.34
N GLU A 485 28.30 -64.49 -13.19
CA GLU A 485 29.68 -64.14 -12.88
C GLU A 485 30.43 -63.58 -14.09
N GLU A 486 31.69 -63.19 -13.83
CA GLU A 486 32.80 -62.89 -14.77
C GLU A 486 32.87 -61.46 -15.30
N GLU A 487 34.02 -60.78 -15.40
CA GLU A 487 35.37 -60.88 -14.83
C GLU A 487 36.06 -59.57 -15.27
N PHE A 488 36.93 -59.03 -14.42
CA PHE A 488 38.12 -58.20 -14.70
C PHE A 488 38.27 -57.52 -16.09
N TRP A 489 38.32 -56.18 -16.13
CA TRP A 489 39.53 -55.36 -15.92
C TRP A 489 39.17 -53.88 -15.75
#